data_AF-T1A982-F1
#
_entry.id   AF-T1A982-F1
#
_cell.length_a   1.000
_cell.length_b   1.000
_cell.length_c   1.000
_cell.angle_alpha   90.00
_cell.angle_beta   90.00
_cell.angle_gamma   90.00
#
_symmetry.space_group_name_H-M   'P 1'
#
loop_
_entity.id
_entity.type
_entity.pdbx_description
1 polymer ?
#
loop_
_entity_poly.entity_id
_entity_poly.type
_entity_poly.pdbx_seq_one_letter_code
_entity_poly.pdbx_strand_id
1 'polypeptide(L)'
;MPLPPSSGPTSSFRGRTFELATYRLGELPLINRFLDRLRLEQVLRTRLPASSSTRESYVHCLLVLLRNLLVAREPLCDVPAWSHPYRPDLLGMPLEESALLNDDRLGRALEALFDTDRASLLTEIVVRAVREFGLELDRFHNDSTTITLQGLYRRADGRTVRGKRTAKAARGHSKDHRPDLKQLLWILTVSA
;
A
#
# COMPACT_ATOMS: atom_id res chain seq x y z
N MET A 1 -3.77 10.80 -19.44
CA MET A 1 -3.24 9.79 -20.36
C MET A 1 -1.94 9.29 -19.76
N PRO A 2 -1.80 7.99 -19.42
CA PRO A 2 -0.50 7.49 -18.95
C PRO A 2 0.48 7.65 -20.10
N LEU A 3 1.64 8.25 -19.82
CA LEU A 3 2.73 8.21 -20.78
C LEU A 3 3.09 6.73 -21.00
N PRO A 4 3.31 6.27 -22.24
CA PRO A 4 3.92 4.95 -22.43
C PRO A 4 5.28 4.91 -21.72
N PRO A 5 5.83 3.73 -21.39
CA PRO A 5 7.24 3.64 -21.08
C PRO A 5 8.00 4.38 -22.19
N SER A 6 9.02 5.17 -21.82
CA SER A 6 9.86 5.87 -22.80
C SER A 6 10.24 4.87 -23.90
N SER A 7 9.75 5.07 -25.12
CA SER A 7 10.11 4.25 -26.28
C SER A 7 11.61 4.36 -26.43
N GLY A 8 12.32 3.30 -26.02
CA GLY A 8 13.76 3.26 -26.10
C GLY A 8 14.19 3.22 -27.56
N PRO A 9 15.48 3.47 -27.84
CA PRO A 9 15.98 3.45 -29.21
C PRO A 9 15.60 2.15 -29.91
N THR A 10 15.02 2.27 -31.11
CA THR A 10 14.71 1.14 -31.98
C THR A 10 16.02 0.57 -32.52
N SER A 11 16.29 -0.70 -32.23
CA SER A 11 17.47 -1.40 -32.76
C SER A 11 17.05 -2.46 -33.76
N SER A 12 17.83 -2.63 -34.83
CA SER A 12 17.63 -3.71 -35.80
C SER A 12 18.67 -4.81 -35.56
N PHE A 13 18.22 -6.04 -35.34
CA PHE A 13 19.08 -7.21 -35.25
C PHE A 13 18.51 -8.32 -36.14
N ARG A 14 19.30 -8.81 -37.10
CA ARG A 14 18.88 -9.81 -38.11
C ARG A 14 17.57 -9.48 -38.84
N GLY A 15 17.39 -8.22 -39.23
CA GLY A 15 16.20 -7.79 -40.00
C GLY A 15 14.90 -7.69 -39.20
N ARG A 16 14.95 -7.81 -37.87
CA ARG A 16 13.82 -7.57 -36.96
C ARG A 16 14.05 -6.28 -36.18
N THR A 17 13.00 -5.46 -36.10
CA THR A 17 12.97 -4.25 -35.30
C THR A 17 12.61 -4.59 -33.86
N PHE A 18 13.43 -4.17 -32.91
CA PHE A 18 13.17 -4.33 -31.49
C PHE A 18 12.98 -2.96 -30.84
N GLU A 19 11.97 -2.87 -29.98
CA GLU A 19 11.79 -1.73 -29.08
C GLU A 19 12.50 -2.03 -27.76
N LEU A 20 13.38 -1.14 -27.34
CA LEU A 20 14.05 -1.26 -26.05
C LEU A 20 13.12 -0.70 -24.96
N ALA A 21 12.77 -1.52 -23.97
CA ALA A 21 12.05 -1.07 -22.79
C ALA A 21 12.96 -1.16 -21.57
N THR A 22 13.14 -0.04 -20.87
CA THR A 22 13.92 0.02 -19.63
C THR A 22 12.96 0.09 -18.45
N TYR A 23 13.20 -0.75 -17.44
CA TYR A 23 12.38 -0.79 -16.24
C TYR A 23 13.25 -0.74 -14.98
N ARG A 24 12.71 -0.12 -13.94
CA ARG A 24 13.25 -0.20 -12.58
C ARG A 24 12.71 -1.46 -11.91
N LEU A 25 13.61 -2.21 -11.26
CA LEU A 25 13.22 -3.33 -10.38
C LEU A 25 13.13 -2.86 -8.93
N GLY A 26 14.16 -2.13 -8.46
CA GLY A 26 14.26 -1.68 -7.08
C GLY A 26 14.18 -2.82 -6.07
N GLU A 27 13.56 -2.57 -4.92
CA GLU A 27 13.35 -3.49 -3.82
C GLU A 27 12.12 -4.40 -4.05
N LEU A 28 11.35 -4.17 -5.11
CA LEU A 28 10.08 -4.88 -5.38
C LEU A 28 10.23 -6.40 -5.47
N PRO A 29 11.28 -6.98 -6.09
CA PRO A 29 11.44 -8.43 -6.11
C PRO A 29 11.54 -9.04 -4.70
N LEU A 30 12.25 -8.37 -3.79
CA LEU A 30 12.38 -8.81 -2.41
C LEU A 30 11.05 -8.64 -1.67
N ILE A 31 10.41 -7.47 -1.79
CA ILE A 31 9.11 -7.21 -1.17
C ILE A 31 8.08 -8.25 -1.64
N ASN A 32 7.98 -8.48 -2.95
CA ASN A 32 7.05 -9.44 -3.55
C ASN A 32 7.27 -10.85 -2.98
N ARG A 33 8.51 -11.28 -2.78
CA ARG A 33 8.80 -12.57 -2.14
C ARG A 33 8.16 -12.69 -0.75
N PHE A 34 8.15 -11.64 0.06
CA PHE A 34 7.49 -11.65 1.37
C PHE A 34 5.96 -11.59 1.24
N LEU A 35 5.43 -10.77 0.32
CA LEU A 35 3.99 -10.67 0.07
C LEU A 35 3.41 -12.02 -0.40
N ASP A 36 4.15 -12.74 -1.25
CA ASP A 36 3.77 -14.06 -1.77
C ASP A 36 3.80 -15.13 -0.67
N ARG A 37 4.84 -15.15 0.17
CA ARG A 37 4.93 -16.07 1.31
C ARG A 37 3.80 -15.84 2.32
N LEU A 38 3.46 -14.57 2.56
CA LEU A 38 2.28 -14.17 3.34
C LEU A 38 0.95 -14.40 2.61
N ARG A 39 0.97 -14.80 1.33
CA ARG A 39 -0.14 -14.78 0.37
C ARG A 39 -1.10 -13.62 0.62
N LEU A 40 -0.54 -12.41 0.76
CA LEU A 40 -1.29 -11.24 1.19
C LEU A 40 -2.42 -10.90 0.21
N GLU A 41 -2.16 -11.06 -1.08
CA GLU A 41 -3.16 -10.90 -2.14
C GLU A 41 -4.41 -11.77 -1.89
N GLN A 42 -4.21 -13.05 -1.55
CA GLN A 42 -5.31 -13.97 -1.29
C GLN A 42 -6.10 -13.60 -0.02
N VAL A 43 -5.40 -13.13 1.01
CA VAL A 43 -6.05 -12.67 2.24
C VAL A 43 -6.94 -11.46 1.94
N LEU A 44 -6.41 -10.45 1.22
CA LEU A 44 -7.18 -9.29 0.80
C LEU A 44 -8.38 -9.69 -0.07
N ARG A 45 -8.17 -10.57 -1.06
CA ARG A 45 -9.23 -11.09 -1.93
C ARG A 45 -10.34 -11.81 -1.16
N THR A 46 -10.02 -12.44 -0.03
CA THR A 46 -11.01 -13.15 0.79
C THR A 46 -11.79 -12.19 1.70
N ARG A 47 -11.15 -11.11 2.16
CA ARG A 47 -11.71 -10.23 3.21
C ARG A 47 -12.40 -8.97 2.67
N LEU A 48 -12.03 -8.47 1.49
CA LEU A 48 -12.57 -7.21 0.97
C LEU A 48 -14.06 -7.32 0.57
N PRO A 49 -14.91 -6.37 1.01
CA PRO A 49 -16.33 -6.35 0.70
C PRO A 49 -16.59 -5.71 -0.68
N ALA A 50 -16.54 -6.49 -1.75
CA ALA A 50 -16.86 -6.04 -3.11
C ALA A 50 -17.35 -7.21 -3.99
N SER A 51 -17.92 -6.92 -5.16
CA SER A 51 -18.12 -7.94 -6.22
C SER A 51 -16.78 -8.46 -6.73
N SER A 52 -16.74 -9.63 -7.35
CA SER A 52 -15.48 -10.27 -7.78
C SER A 52 -14.59 -9.34 -8.62
N SER A 53 -15.13 -8.72 -9.67
CA SER A 53 -14.36 -7.85 -10.57
C SER A 53 -13.84 -6.58 -9.89
N THR A 54 -14.66 -5.92 -9.08
CA THR A 54 -14.25 -4.74 -8.33
C THR A 54 -13.24 -5.08 -7.23
N ARG A 55 -13.39 -6.26 -6.61
CA ARG A 55 -12.50 -6.74 -5.58
C ARG A 55 -11.08 -6.94 -6.08
N GLU A 56 -10.91 -7.57 -7.25
CA GLU A 56 -9.58 -7.76 -7.84
C GLU A 56 -8.86 -6.42 -8.01
N SER A 57 -9.56 -5.42 -8.57
CA SER A 57 -8.95 -4.10 -8.73
C SER A 57 -8.59 -3.44 -7.40
N TYR A 58 -9.42 -3.58 -6.35
CA TYR A 58 -9.08 -3.06 -5.04
C TYR A 58 -7.88 -3.77 -4.41
N VAL A 59 -7.78 -5.09 -4.57
CA VAL A 59 -6.61 -5.86 -4.12
C VAL A 59 -5.35 -5.33 -4.80
N HIS A 60 -5.33 -5.20 -6.13
CA HIS A 60 -4.17 -4.67 -6.85
C HIS A 60 -3.81 -3.25 -6.38
N CYS A 61 -4.79 -2.36 -6.23
CA CYS A 61 -4.57 -1.00 -5.74
C CYS A 61 -3.98 -0.97 -4.32
N LEU A 62 -4.50 -1.78 -3.39
CA LEU A 62 -3.96 -1.86 -2.02
C LEU A 62 -2.54 -2.40 -1.98
N LEU A 63 -2.22 -3.38 -2.83
CA LEU A 63 -0.87 -3.91 -2.91
C LEU A 63 0.11 -2.92 -3.56
N VAL A 64 -0.33 -2.11 -4.53
CA VAL A 64 0.45 -0.97 -5.04
C VAL A 64 0.73 0.05 -3.95
N LEU A 65 -0.28 0.43 -3.15
CA LEU A 65 -0.11 1.34 -2.02
C LEU A 65 0.86 0.80 -0.98
N LEU A 66 0.79 -0.50 -0.68
CA LEU A 66 1.73 -1.13 0.25
C LEU A 66 3.17 -1.07 -0.27
N ARG A 67 3.38 -1.38 -1.55
CA ARG A 67 4.70 -1.26 -2.19
C ARG A 67 5.20 0.17 -2.16
N ASN A 68 4.34 1.14 -2.45
CA ASN A 68 4.69 2.55 -2.35
C ASN A 68 5.13 2.93 -0.93
N LEU A 69 4.34 2.54 0.09
CA LEU A 69 4.63 2.82 1.50
C LEU A 69 5.96 2.21 1.96
N LEU A 70 6.35 1.06 1.42
CA LEU A 70 7.60 0.39 1.77
C LEU A 70 8.82 0.98 1.05
N VAL A 71 8.65 1.51 -0.17
CA VAL A 71 9.76 1.95 -1.03
C VAL A 71 9.96 3.46 -1.00
N ALA A 72 8.92 4.25 -1.28
CA ALA A 72 9.06 5.69 -1.56
C ALA A 72 8.19 6.60 -0.67
N ARG A 73 7.02 6.11 -0.23
CA ARG A 73 6.05 6.86 0.60
C ARG A 73 5.53 8.12 -0.10
N GLU A 74 5.31 8.04 -1.41
CA GLU A 74 4.75 9.14 -2.19
C GLU A 74 3.30 9.41 -1.77
N PRO A 75 2.85 10.67 -1.82
CA PRO A 75 1.45 10.98 -1.57
C PRO A 75 0.54 10.31 -2.60
N LEU A 76 -0.73 10.08 -2.24
CA LEU A 76 -1.69 9.32 -3.04
C LEU A 76 -1.80 9.78 -4.50
N CYS A 77 -1.72 11.11 -4.72
CA CYS A 77 -1.77 11.73 -6.05
C CYS A 77 -0.55 11.41 -6.93
N ASP A 78 0.60 11.12 -6.33
CA ASP A 78 1.86 10.90 -7.03
C ASP A 78 2.20 9.41 -7.18
N VAL A 79 1.46 8.51 -6.50
CA VAL A 79 1.60 7.06 -6.65
C VAL A 79 1.55 6.60 -8.12
N PRO A 80 0.65 7.10 -8.99
CA PRO A 80 0.64 6.71 -10.40
C PRO A 80 1.96 7.09 -11.12
N ALA A 81 2.47 8.29 -10.89
CA ALA A 81 3.74 8.73 -11.48
C ALA A 81 4.93 7.91 -10.96
N TRP A 82 4.94 7.63 -9.64
CA TRP A 82 5.95 6.77 -9.02
C TRP A 82 5.95 5.34 -9.57
N SER A 83 4.78 4.82 -9.93
CA SER A 83 4.64 3.45 -10.44
C SER A 83 5.19 3.27 -11.87
N HIS A 84 5.22 4.35 -12.65
CA HIS A 84 5.50 4.33 -14.09
C HIS A 84 6.83 3.67 -14.49
N PRO A 85 7.96 3.87 -13.77
CA PRO A 85 9.23 3.26 -14.15
C PRO A 85 9.29 1.74 -13.89
N TYR A 86 8.35 1.18 -13.11
CA TYR A 86 8.33 -0.24 -12.78
C TYR A 86 7.53 -1.03 -13.81
N ARG A 87 7.84 -2.32 -13.93
CA ARG A 87 6.97 -3.22 -14.69
C ARG A 87 5.66 -3.48 -13.92
N PRO A 88 4.49 -3.49 -14.58
CA PRO A 88 3.20 -3.78 -13.93
C PRO A 88 3.17 -5.08 -13.12
N ASP A 89 3.83 -6.14 -13.60
CA ASP A 89 3.89 -7.42 -12.90
C ASP A 89 4.62 -7.34 -11.55
N LEU A 90 5.63 -6.46 -11.41
CA LEU A 90 6.31 -6.23 -10.13
C LEU A 90 5.43 -5.48 -9.14
N LEU A 91 4.47 -4.71 -9.65
CA LEU A 91 3.46 -4.02 -8.87
C LEU A 91 2.26 -4.92 -8.54
N GLY A 92 2.26 -6.19 -8.98
CA GLY A 92 1.17 -7.13 -8.80
C GLY A 92 -0.12 -6.66 -9.49
N MET A 93 0.02 -6.04 -10.67
CA MET A 93 -1.10 -5.46 -11.41
C MET A 93 -1.07 -5.90 -12.89
N PRO A 94 -2.20 -6.29 -13.48
CA PRO A 94 -2.31 -6.51 -14.92
C PRO A 94 -1.98 -5.23 -15.71
N LEU A 95 -1.45 -5.38 -16.92
CA LEU A 95 -1.05 -4.24 -17.77
C LEU A 95 -2.22 -3.29 -18.03
N GLU A 96 -3.40 -3.84 -18.30
CA GLU A 96 -4.63 -3.10 -18.57
C GLU A 96 -5.09 -2.29 -17.37
N GLU A 97 -4.94 -2.84 -16.16
CA GLU A 97 -5.26 -2.14 -14.91
C GLU A 97 -4.22 -1.07 -14.58
N SER A 98 -2.94 -1.34 -14.86
CA SER A 98 -1.85 -0.39 -14.64
C SER A 98 -2.03 0.89 -15.45
N ALA A 99 -2.57 0.78 -16.68
CA ALA A 99 -2.89 1.93 -17.51
C ALA A 99 -4.05 2.78 -16.94
N LEU A 100 -4.85 2.24 -16.02
CA LEU A 100 -5.98 2.92 -15.40
C LEU A 100 -5.68 3.38 -13.97
N LEU A 101 -4.46 3.18 -13.47
CA LEU A 101 -4.07 3.55 -12.12
C LEU A 101 -4.16 5.07 -11.92
N ASN A 102 -4.93 5.48 -10.92
CA ASN A 102 -5.09 6.87 -10.50
C ASN A 102 -5.47 6.93 -9.01
N ASP A 103 -5.34 8.11 -8.43
CA ASP A 103 -5.63 8.39 -7.03
C ASP A 103 -7.08 8.12 -6.63
N ASP A 104 -8.05 8.35 -7.52
CA ASP A 104 -9.47 8.00 -7.26
C ASP A 104 -9.65 6.49 -7.04
N ARG A 105 -9.02 5.64 -7.86
CA ARG A 105 -9.09 4.17 -7.70
C ARG A 105 -8.40 3.72 -6.42
N LEU A 106 -7.24 4.29 -6.12
CA LEU A 106 -6.51 4.03 -4.89
C LEU A 106 -7.35 4.45 -3.67
N GLY A 107 -8.03 5.60 -3.74
CA GLY A 107 -8.95 6.10 -2.73
C GLY A 107 -10.13 5.15 -2.49
N ARG A 108 -10.78 4.68 -3.56
CA ARG A 108 -11.87 3.68 -3.45
C ARG A 108 -11.40 2.37 -2.83
N ALA A 109 -10.19 1.92 -3.15
CA ALA A 109 -9.60 0.73 -2.54
C ALA A 109 -9.36 0.92 -1.03
N LEU A 110 -8.92 2.11 -0.60
CA LEU A 110 -8.81 2.48 0.82
C LEU A 110 -10.17 2.56 1.51
N GLU A 111 -11.22 3.02 0.83
CA GLU A 111 -12.59 2.99 1.36
C GLU A 111 -13.08 1.55 1.58
N ALA A 112 -12.85 0.66 0.62
CA ALA A 112 -13.17 -0.76 0.77
C ALA A 112 -12.40 -1.42 1.92
N LEU A 113 -11.12 -1.06 2.11
CA LEU A 113 -10.33 -1.50 3.25
C LEU A 113 -10.89 -0.97 4.58
N PHE A 114 -11.34 0.28 4.63
CA PHE A 114 -12.02 0.84 5.80
C PHE A 114 -13.30 0.07 6.14
N ASP A 115 -14.04 -0.36 5.12
CA ASP A 115 -15.29 -1.13 5.25
C ASP A 115 -15.07 -2.61 5.58
N THR A 116 -13.85 -3.12 5.45
CA THR A 116 -13.46 -4.47 5.86
C THR A 116 -13.38 -4.61 7.39
N ASP A 117 -13.63 -5.81 7.93
CA ASP A 117 -13.23 -6.14 9.30
C ASP A 117 -11.69 -6.18 9.41
N ARG A 118 -11.11 -5.01 9.67
CA ARG A 118 -9.67 -4.80 9.75
C ARG A 118 -9.02 -5.55 10.91
N ALA A 119 -9.76 -5.83 11.99
CA ALA A 119 -9.23 -6.59 13.12
C ALA A 119 -9.00 -8.05 12.73
N SER A 120 -10.00 -8.68 12.11
CA SER A 120 -9.87 -10.04 11.58
C SER A 120 -8.82 -10.12 10.47
N LEU A 121 -8.80 -9.15 9.55
CA LEU A 121 -7.79 -9.08 8.48
C LEU A 121 -6.36 -9.02 9.05
N LEU A 122 -6.10 -8.10 9.99
CA LEU A 122 -4.78 -7.94 10.60
C LEU A 122 -4.38 -9.19 11.38
N THR A 123 -5.31 -9.77 12.15
CA THR A 123 -5.07 -11.00 12.92
C THR A 123 -4.66 -12.15 12.00
N GLU A 124 -5.35 -12.34 10.88
CA GLU A 124 -5.01 -13.38 9.91
C GLU A 124 -3.60 -13.18 9.32
N ILE A 125 -3.24 -11.94 8.96
CA ILE A 125 -1.91 -11.61 8.44
C ILE A 125 -0.83 -11.91 9.49
N VAL A 126 -1.03 -11.48 10.74
CA VAL A 126 -0.06 -11.68 11.83
C VAL A 126 0.11 -13.17 12.15
N VAL A 127 -0.98 -13.91 12.37
CA VAL A 127 -0.92 -15.36 12.65
C VAL A 127 -0.18 -16.10 11.54
N ARG A 128 -0.40 -15.69 10.29
CA ARG A 128 0.30 -16.27 9.15
C ARG A 128 1.78 -15.91 9.14
N ALA A 129 2.14 -14.65 9.41
CA ALA A 129 3.53 -14.23 9.51
C ALA A 129 4.28 -15.04 10.56
N VAL A 130 3.68 -15.24 11.74
CA VAL A 130 4.25 -16.07 12.81
C VAL A 130 4.55 -17.49 12.31
N ARG A 131 3.59 -18.13 11.64
CA ARG A 131 3.76 -19.51 11.15
C ARG A 131 4.74 -19.63 9.99
N GLU A 132 4.66 -18.70 9.03
CA GLU A 132 5.47 -18.72 7.81
C GLU A 132 6.95 -18.40 8.07
N PHE A 133 7.23 -17.55 9.06
CA PHE A 133 8.59 -17.11 9.38
C PHE A 133 9.12 -17.69 10.70
N GLY A 134 8.32 -18.49 11.42
CA GLY A 134 8.74 -19.09 12.69
C GLY A 134 9.06 -18.05 13.76
N LEU A 135 8.23 -17.00 13.88
CA LEU A 135 8.49 -15.90 14.82
C LEU A 135 8.30 -16.35 16.27
N GLU A 136 9.25 -16.04 17.13
CA GLU A 136 9.13 -16.24 18.58
C GLU A 136 8.17 -15.19 19.16
N LEU A 137 7.31 -15.61 20.11
CA LEU A 137 6.26 -14.76 20.70
C LEU A 137 6.42 -14.59 22.21
N ASP A 138 7.59 -14.92 22.75
CA ASP A 138 7.93 -14.78 24.17
C ASP A 138 8.28 -13.33 24.54
N ARG A 139 8.78 -12.55 23.57
CA ARG A 139 9.19 -11.15 23.77
C ARG A 139 8.73 -10.26 22.63
N PHE A 140 8.09 -9.15 23.00
CA PHE A 140 7.70 -8.08 22.09
C PHE A 140 8.29 -6.75 22.53
N HIS A 141 8.90 -6.05 21.59
CA HIS A 141 9.34 -4.67 21.74
C HIS A 141 8.32 -3.76 21.06
N ASN A 142 7.69 -2.89 21.85
CA ASN A 142 6.78 -1.87 21.34
C ASN A 142 7.50 -0.53 21.36
N ASP A 143 7.70 0.04 20.19
CA ASP A 143 8.12 1.41 20.05
C ASP A 143 6.95 2.25 19.53
N SER A 144 6.75 3.42 20.13
CA SER A 144 5.67 4.32 19.72
C SER A 144 6.27 5.62 19.22
N THR A 145 5.67 6.20 18.19
CA THR A 145 6.02 7.53 17.70
C THR A 145 4.77 8.35 17.41
N THR A 146 4.93 9.65 17.23
CA THR A 146 3.84 10.56 16.87
C THR A 146 3.96 10.91 15.39
N ILE A 147 2.95 10.63 14.58
CA ILE A 147 2.84 11.14 13.21
C ILE A 147 2.17 12.51 13.26
N THR A 148 2.91 13.54 12.90
CA THR A 148 2.42 14.92 12.89
C THR A 148 1.76 15.26 11.55
N LEU A 149 0.64 16.01 11.60
CA LEU A 149 -0.22 16.31 10.46
C LEU A 149 -0.28 17.81 10.20
N GLN A 150 -0.19 18.21 8.93
CA GLN A 150 -0.28 19.60 8.49
C GLN A 150 -1.53 19.83 7.64
N GLY A 151 -2.30 20.86 7.99
CA GLY A 151 -3.58 21.17 7.34
C GLY A 151 -4.78 21.07 8.28
N LEU A 152 -5.97 21.31 7.75
CA LEU A 152 -7.15 21.53 8.58
C LEU A 152 -7.76 20.25 9.15
N TYR A 153 -7.72 19.13 8.43
CA TYR A 153 -8.30 17.84 8.83
C TYR A 153 -9.67 17.95 9.53
N ARG A 154 -10.59 18.78 9.00
CA ARG A 154 -11.87 19.11 9.65
C ARG A 154 -12.74 17.87 9.91
N ARG A 155 -12.59 16.82 9.09
CA ARG A 155 -13.35 15.56 9.15
C ARG A 155 -12.62 14.42 9.86
N ALA A 156 -11.43 14.65 10.40
CA ALA A 156 -10.67 13.69 11.20
C ALA A 156 -10.93 13.92 12.70
N ASP A 157 -12.19 13.94 13.07
CA ASP A 157 -12.73 14.20 14.41
C ASP A 157 -13.04 12.90 15.17
N GLY A 158 -12.80 11.75 14.55
CA GLY A 158 -13.14 10.44 15.09
C GLY A 158 -14.62 10.10 14.96
N ARG A 159 -15.40 10.79 14.11
CA ARG A 159 -16.82 10.47 13.86
C ARG A 159 -17.04 9.03 13.43
N THR A 160 -18.29 8.57 13.55
CA THR A 160 -18.71 7.27 13.03
C THR A 160 -19.08 7.41 11.56
N VAL A 161 -18.49 6.57 10.71
CA VAL A 161 -18.82 6.40 9.28
C VAL A 161 -19.10 4.93 9.06
N ARG A 162 -20.27 4.59 8.48
CA ARG A 162 -20.66 3.20 8.17
C ARG A 162 -20.46 2.24 9.36
N GLY A 163 -20.86 2.69 10.55
CA GLY A 163 -20.76 1.92 11.80
C GLY A 163 -19.37 1.85 12.44
N LYS A 164 -18.35 2.51 11.87
CA LYS A 164 -16.96 2.47 12.37
C LYS A 164 -16.44 3.86 12.72
N ARG A 165 -15.68 3.96 13.81
CA ARG A 165 -14.99 5.20 14.19
C ARG A 165 -13.85 5.48 13.22
N THR A 166 -13.76 6.71 12.73
CA THR A 166 -12.59 7.18 11.96
C THR A 166 -11.42 7.48 12.87
N ALA A 167 -10.22 7.62 12.30
CA ALA A 167 -9.08 8.14 13.04
C ALA A 167 -9.35 9.60 13.46
N LYS A 168 -9.00 9.93 14.70
CA LYS A 168 -9.09 11.30 15.23
C LYS A 168 -7.71 11.96 15.19
N ALA A 169 -7.57 12.97 14.36
CA ALA A 169 -6.39 13.83 14.33
C ALA A 169 -6.52 14.89 15.44
N ALA A 170 -5.86 14.65 16.57
CA ALA A 170 -5.96 15.50 17.77
C ALA A 170 -4.64 16.20 18.08
N ARG A 171 -4.65 17.25 18.89
CA ARG A 171 -3.43 17.79 19.52
C ARG A 171 -3.17 17.05 20.83
N GLY A 172 -1.93 17.04 21.29
CA GLY A 172 -1.51 16.33 22.49
C GLY A 172 0.01 16.32 22.66
N HIS A 173 0.50 15.42 23.51
CA HIS A 173 1.93 15.21 23.72
C HIS A 173 2.58 14.63 22.45
N SER A 174 3.31 15.48 21.72
CA SER A 174 4.07 15.11 20.53
C SER A 174 5.49 14.73 20.90
N LYS A 175 5.94 13.57 20.43
CA LYS A 175 7.33 13.11 20.59
C LYS A 175 8.36 13.92 19.79
N ASP A 176 7.90 14.66 18.79
CA ASP A 176 8.72 15.62 18.03
C ASP A 176 8.64 17.04 18.59
N HIS A 177 8.10 17.21 19.82
CA HIS A 177 7.92 18.50 20.48
C HIS A 177 7.06 19.51 19.68
N ARG A 178 6.06 19.01 18.91
CA ARG A 178 5.09 19.82 18.14
C ARG A 178 3.64 19.71 18.65
N PRO A 179 3.34 20.18 19.87
CA PRO A 179 1.98 20.10 20.44
C PRO A 179 0.96 21.00 19.72
N ASP A 180 1.44 21.96 18.92
CA ASP A 180 0.63 22.87 18.12
C ASP A 180 -0.06 22.18 16.95
N LEU A 181 0.52 21.07 16.47
CA LEU A 181 0.05 20.32 15.32
C LEU A 181 -0.86 19.14 15.71
N LYS A 182 -1.78 18.82 14.80
CA LYS A 182 -2.58 17.60 14.90
C LYS A 182 -1.67 16.39 14.73
N GLN A 183 -2.01 15.29 15.38
CA GLN A 183 -1.17 14.11 15.38
C GLN A 183 -1.95 12.81 15.52
N LEU A 184 -1.30 11.71 15.15
CA LEU A 184 -1.71 10.33 15.38
C LEU A 184 -0.60 9.59 16.12
N LEU A 185 -0.97 8.72 17.06
CA LEU A 185 -0.01 7.79 17.67
C LEU A 185 0.20 6.61 16.71
N TRP A 186 1.45 6.32 16.40
CA TRP A 186 1.88 5.15 15.67
C TRP A 186 2.61 4.20 16.63
N ILE A 187 2.32 2.91 16.54
CA ILE A 187 2.97 1.88 17.35
C ILE A 187 3.56 0.84 16.38
N LEU A 188 4.85 0.59 16.53
CA LEU A 188 5.58 -0.48 15.88
C LEU A 188 5.86 -1.57 16.91
N THR A 189 5.45 -2.79 16.61
CA THR A 189 5.73 -3.98 17.43
C THR A 189 6.68 -4.90 16.67
N VAL A 190 7.75 -5.32 17.34
CA VAL A 190 8.76 -6.25 16.79
C VAL A 190 8.93 -7.40 17.78
N SER A 191 8.95 -8.66 17.30
CA SER A 191 9.38 -9.79 18.12
C SER A 191 10.89 -9.93 18.09
N ALA A 192 11.48 -10.41 19.19
CA ALA A 192 12.92 -10.64 19.30
C ALA A 192 13.40 -11.82 18.42
#